data_AF-A0A0C4YE31-F1
#
_entry.id   AF-A0A0C4YE31-F1
#
_cell.length_a   1.000
_cell.length_b   1.000
_cell.length_c   1.000
_cell.angle_alpha   90.00
_cell.angle_beta   90.00
_cell.angle_gamma   90.00
#
_symmetry.space_group_name_H-M   'P 1'
#
loop_
_entity.id
_entity.type
_entity.pdbx_description
1 polymer ?
#
loop_
_entity_poly.entity_id
_entity_poly.type
_entity_poly.pdbx_seq_one_letter_code
_entity_poly.pdbx_strand_id
1 'polypeptide(L)' 'MSTTTESPNAYGTTAELAFLKHLGGQLTRKVLLRNYIAAAQRRTVWGQIDKWRVLGYAEQLLAEAESAEQHVARAA' A
#
# COMPACT_ATOMS: atom_id res chain seq x y z
N MET A 1 -26.65 -30.88 -6.69
CA MET A 1 -25.29 -30.48 -6.29
C MET A 1 -24.93 -29.23 -7.07
N SER A 2 -24.96 -28.07 -6.41
CA SER A 2 -24.45 -26.82 -6.96
C SER A 2 -23.68 -26.14 -5.84
N THR A 3 -22.39 -26.46 -5.71
CA THR A 3 -21.48 -25.68 -4.86
C THR A 3 -21.14 -24.42 -5.63
N THR A 4 -21.96 -23.39 -5.48
CA THR A 4 -21.57 -22.03 -5.85
C THR A 4 -20.39 -21.67 -4.96
N THR A 5 -19.18 -21.75 -5.50
CA THR A 5 -17.98 -21.21 -4.87
C THR A 5 -18.10 -19.70 -4.89
N GLU A 6 -18.85 -19.14 -3.95
CA GLU A 6 -18.67 -17.73 -3.58
C GLU A 6 -17.21 -17.56 -3.20
N SER A 7 -16.48 -16.75 -3.95
CA SER A 7 -15.15 -16.28 -3.55
C SER A 7 -15.37 -14.97 -2.81
N PRO A 8 -15.51 -14.91 -1.47
CA PRO A 8 -15.86 -13.68 -0.77
C PRO A 8 -14.65 -12.77 -0.57
N ASN A 9 -13.45 -13.21 -0.98
CA ASN A 9 -12.18 -12.57 -0.66
C ASN A 9 -11.36 -12.22 -1.90
N ALA A 10 -11.99 -11.66 -2.94
CA ALA A 10 -11.23 -11.03 -4.01
C ALA A 10 -10.58 -9.76 -3.43
N TYR A 11 -9.39 -9.90 -2.84
CA TYR A 11 -8.56 -8.79 -2.39
C TYR A 11 -8.16 -7.98 -3.64
N GLY A 12 -8.94 -6.94 -3.92
CA GLY A 12 -8.81 -6.10 -5.11
C GLY A 12 -8.10 -4.78 -4.80
N THR A 13 -7.92 -3.97 -5.84
CA THR A 13 -7.24 -2.67 -5.76
C THR A 13 -7.73 -1.80 -4.60
N THR A 14 -9.05 -1.72 -4.38
CA THR A 14 -9.62 -0.89 -3.30
C THR A 14 -9.17 -1.35 -1.91
N ALA A 15 -9.12 -2.66 -1.66
CA ALA A 15 -8.67 -3.21 -0.39
C ALA A 15 -7.18 -2.93 -0.16
N GLU A 16 -6.37 -3.07 -1.20
CA GLU A 16 -4.93 -2.79 -1.17
C GLU A 16 -4.65 -1.30 -0.91
N LEU A 17 -5.39 -0.38 -1.54
CA LEU A 17 -5.28 1.05 -1.28
C LEU A 17 -5.68 1.40 0.16
N ALA A 18 -6.73 0.77 0.70
CA ALA A 18 -7.14 0.97 2.09
C ALA A 18 -6.08 0.48 3.08
N PHE A 19 -5.45 -0.67 2.78
CA PHE A 19 -4.31 -1.18 3.55
C PHE A 19 -3.12 -0.21 3.53
N LEU A 20 -2.74 0.30 2.36
CA LEU A 20 -1.67 1.29 2.23
C LEU A 20 -1.97 2.58 3.00
N LYS A 21 -3.22 3.06 2.96
CA LYS A 21 -3.65 4.22 3.75
C LYS A 21 -3.53 3.96 5.25
N HIS A 22 -3.94 2.78 5.72
CA HIS A 22 -3.83 2.40 7.13
C HIS A 22 -2.37 2.30 7.58
N LEU A 23 -1.53 1.68 6.75
CA LEU A 23 -0.08 1.58 6.94
C LEU A 23 0.57 2.98 6.92
N GLY A 24 -0.01 3.90 6.16
CA GLY A 24 0.25 5.34 6.17
C GLY A 24 -0.10 6.07 7.47
N GLY A 25 -0.76 5.44 8.43
CA GLY A 25 -1.07 6.03 9.73
C GLY A 25 -0.05 5.74 10.84
N GLN A 26 0.96 4.92 10.57
CA GLN A 26 1.84 4.40 11.63
C GLN A 26 3.14 5.22 11.79
N LEU A 27 3.71 5.26 13.01
CA LEU A 27 5.00 5.94 13.29
C LEU A 27 6.14 5.43 12.40
N THR A 28 6.09 4.16 11.99
CA THR A 28 7.07 3.51 11.11
C THR A 28 6.69 3.54 9.63
N ARG A 29 5.73 4.42 9.24
CA ARG A 29 5.14 4.54 7.90
C ARG A 29 6.18 4.46 6.78
N LYS A 30 7.28 5.22 6.84
CA LYS A 30 8.31 5.23 5.79
C LYS A 30 8.94 3.86 5.56
N VAL A 31 9.30 3.17 6.63
CA VAL A 31 9.96 1.85 6.55
C VAL A 31 8.99 0.84 5.95
N LEU A 32 7.73 0.86 6.40
CA LEU A 32 6.71 -0.05 5.91
C LEU A 32 6.36 0.22 4.43
N LEU A 33 6.23 1.47 4.01
CA LEU A 33 5.97 1.84 2.60
C LEU A 33 7.16 1.49 1.69
N ARG A 34 8.40 1.73 2.13
CA ARG A 34 9.60 1.32 1.39
C ARG A 34 9.67 -0.19 1.22
N ASN A 35 9.42 -0.94 2.30
CA ASN A 35 9.39 -2.40 2.27
C ASN A 35 8.28 -2.91 1.35
N TYR A 36 7.11 -2.27 1.38
CA TYR A 36 6.01 -2.59 0.49
C TYR A 36 6.40 -2.43 -0.98
N ILE A 37 6.94 -1.27 -1.37
CA ILE A 37 7.35 -0.99 -2.75
C ILE A 37 8.43 -1.99 -3.21
N ALA A 38 9.43 -2.24 -2.36
CA ALA A 38 10.49 -3.21 -2.65
C ALA A 38 9.97 -4.65 -2.83
N ALA A 39 9.01 -5.07 -2.00
CA ALA A 39 8.36 -6.38 -2.11
C ALA A 39 7.47 -6.46 -3.36
N ALA A 40 6.74 -5.38 -3.68
CA ALA A 40 5.84 -5.30 -4.82
C ALA A 40 6.59 -5.41 -6.17
N GLN A 41 7.84 -4.97 -6.25
CA GLN A 41 8.70 -5.20 -7.43
C GLN A 41 8.95 -6.68 -7.70
N ARG A 42 8.96 -7.53 -6.66
CA ARG A 42 9.15 -8.98 -6.76
C ARG A 42 7.83 -9.74 -6.99
N ARG A 43 6.69 -9.07 -6.84
CA ARG A 43 5.37 -9.66 -7.05
C ARG A 43 5.09 -9.82 -8.55
N THR A 44 5.04 -11.06 -9.00
CA THR A 44 4.73 -11.42 -10.39
C THR A 44 3.23 -11.56 -10.63
N VAL A 45 2.46 -11.98 -9.62
CA VAL A 45 1.01 -12.20 -9.72
C VAL A 45 0.24 -11.13 -8.96
N TRP A 46 -0.52 -10.32 -9.69
CA TRP A 46 -1.35 -9.24 -9.14
C TRP A 46 -2.85 -9.58 -9.13
N GLY A 47 -3.28 -10.61 -9.87
CA GLY A 47 -4.69 -10.98 -9.94
C GLY A 47 -5.54 -9.84 -10.49
N GLN A 48 -6.59 -9.47 -9.75
CA GLN A 48 -7.50 -8.36 -10.10
C GLN A 48 -7.01 -6.99 -9.59
N ILE A 49 -5.79 -6.92 -9.04
CA ILE A 49 -5.21 -5.68 -8.52
C ILE A 49 -4.55 -4.90 -9.65
N ASP A 50 -4.90 -3.61 -9.75
CA ASP A 50 -4.21 -2.65 -10.59
C ASP A 50 -2.89 -2.25 -9.93
N LYS A 51 -1.82 -2.92 -10.37
CA LYS A 51 -0.45 -2.70 -9.92
C LYS A 51 -0.05 -1.24 -9.96
N TRP A 52 -0.31 -0.55 -11.08
CA TRP A 52 0.21 0.80 -11.30
C TRP A 52 -0.48 1.80 -10.37
N ARG A 53 -1.79 1.65 -10.18
CA ARG A 53 -2.55 2.46 -9.24
C ARG A 53 -2.09 2.26 -7.80
N VAL A 54 -1.80 1.02 -7.40
CA VAL A 54 -1.34 0.69 -6.05
C VAL A 54 0.08 1.21 -5.79
N LEU A 55 1.02 0.98 -6.71
CA LEU A 55 2.39 1.47 -6.57
C LEU A 55 2.46 2.99 -6.57
N GLY A 56 1.74 3.65 -7.48
CA GLY A 56 1.68 5.12 -7.50
C GLY A 56 1.10 5.69 -6.20
N TYR A 57 0.09 5.04 -5.63
CA TYR A 57 -0.44 5.45 -4.32
C TYR A 57 0.55 5.21 -3.18
N ALA A 58 1.26 4.09 -3.17
CA ALA A 58 2.30 3.82 -2.17
C ALA A 58 3.45 4.83 -2.22
N GLU A 59 3.89 5.20 -3.43
CA GLU A 59 4.92 6.22 -3.66
C GLU A 59 4.45 7.60 -3.20
N GLN A 60 3.21 7.98 -3.53
CA GLN A 60 2.62 9.23 -3.04
C GLN A 60 2.59 9.29 -1.51
N LEU A 61 2.17 8.21 -0.85
CA LEU A 61 2.13 8.14 0.60
C LEU A 61 3.53 8.15 1.24
N LEU A 62 4.55 7.65 0.54
CA LEU A 62 5.93 7.69 1.01
C LEU A 62 6.50 9.11 0.92
N ALA A 63 6.27 9.81 -0.19
CA ALA A 63 6.69 11.20 -0.36
C ALA A 63 6.05 12.12 0.70
N GLU A 64 4.77 11.91 1.01
CA GLU A 64 4.08 12.63 2.10
C GLU A 64 4.69 12.32 3.47
N ALA A 65 5.07 11.06 3.72
CA ALA A 65 5.70 10.66 4.98
C ALA A 65 7.09 11.27 5.16
N GLU A 66 7.86 11.37 4.07
CA GLU A 66 9.18 11.97 4.05
C GLU A 66 9.12 13.49 4.25
N SER A 67 8.16 14.18 3.63
CA SER A 67 7.98 15.62 3.82
C SER A 67 7.48 15.96 5.23
N ALA A 68 6.54 15.18 5.79
CA ALA A 68 6.03 15.40 7.14
C ALA A 68 7.14 15.33 8.21
N GLU A 69 8.08 14.40 8.09
CA GLU A 69 9.22 14.29 9.02
C GLU A 69 10.22 15.44 8.85
N GLN A 70 10.49 15.89 7.62
CA GLN A 70 11.35 17.06 7.38
C GLN A 70 10.81 18.32 8.08
N HIS A 71 9.49 18.47 8.15
CA HIS A 71 8.86 19.56 8.90
C HIS A 71 9.01 19.41 10.41
N VAL A 72 8.89 18.20 10.96
CA VAL A 72 9.09 17.94 12.40
C VAL A 72 10.56 18.12 12.80
N ALA A 73 11.49 17.59 12.02
CA ALA A 73 12.94 17.68 12.30
C ALA A 73 13.48 19.12 12.22
N ARG A 74 12.82 20.02 11.50
CA ARG A 74 13.20 21.44 11.39
C ARG A 74 12.58 22.32 12.48
N ALA A 75 11.58 21.81 13.21
CA ALA A 75 10.89 22.51 14.28
C ALA A 75 11.35 22.08 15.69
N ALA A 76 12.19 21.05 15.80
CA ALA A 76 12.83 20.57 17.02
C ALA A 76 14.23 21.18 17.19
#